data_AF-A0A920LFV1-F1
#
_entry.id   AF-A0A920LFV1-F1
#
_cell.length_a   1.000
_cell.length_b   1.000
_cell.length_c   1.000
_cell.angle_alpha   90.00
_cell.angle_beta   90.00
_cell.angle_gamma   90.00
#
_symmetry.space_group_name_H-M   'P 1'
#
loop_
_entity.id
_entity.type
_entity.pdbx_description
1 polymer ?
#
loop_
_entity_poly.entity_id
_entity_poly.type
_entity_poly.pdbx_seq_one_letter_code
_entity_poly.pdbx_strand_id
1 'polypeptide(L)'
;MIKSRNEQYFKNIISCFLTIFLLTLTINKTSIINIENFYPHIYAQWFSILSYVFVYPSISIGDIIYFIFPLFIIIYFFRIERRRDKFYFIIKIPIIIYCFFYWSWGFNYNLKSELELLKTNEYSKEELYSTTQYYIKKTNDLQITLSKSSQDKVESNLSFYQVKNECINSIKKVIGF
;
A
#
# COMPACT_ATOMS: atom_id res chain seq x y z
N MET A 1 -37.79 10.60 20.42
CA MET A 1 -36.46 11.15 20.81
C MET A 1 -35.27 10.32 20.30
N ILE A 2 -35.34 8.97 20.29
CA ILE A 2 -34.24 8.10 19.80
C ILE A 2 -34.03 8.20 18.28
N LYS A 3 -35.12 8.30 17.49
CA LYS A 3 -35.08 8.38 16.03
C LYS A 3 -34.40 9.66 15.50
N SER A 4 -34.62 10.81 16.14
CA SER A 4 -33.97 12.07 15.76
C SER A 4 -32.49 12.11 16.13
N ARG A 5 -32.10 11.41 17.22
CA ARG A 5 -30.70 11.29 17.62
C ARG A 5 -29.90 10.45 16.63
N ASN A 6 -30.44 9.32 16.17
CA ASN A 6 -29.80 8.47 15.15
C ASN A 6 -29.65 9.18 13.80
N GLU A 7 -30.64 9.96 13.37
CA GLU A 7 -30.53 10.79 12.16
C GLU A 7 -29.45 11.88 12.30
N GLN A 8 -29.28 12.47 13.48
CA GLN A 8 -28.23 13.45 13.75
C GLN A 8 -26.84 12.81 13.70
N TYR A 9 -26.64 11.64 14.31
CA TYR A 9 -25.35 10.92 14.23
C TYR A 9 -25.00 10.55 12.80
N PHE A 10 -25.99 10.09 12.02
CA PHE A 10 -25.77 9.75 10.61
C PHE A 10 -25.32 10.96 9.79
N LYS A 11 -25.94 12.13 10.01
CA LYS A 11 -25.51 13.40 9.37
C LYS A 11 -24.10 13.80 9.78
N ASN A 12 -23.75 13.69 11.06
CA ASN A 12 -22.41 14.02 11.56
C ASN A 12 -21.34 13.10 10.95
N ILE A 13 -21.63 11.81 10.83
CA ILE A 13 -20.73 10.84 10.19
C ILE A 13 -20.50 11.20 8.71
N ILE A 14 -21.58 11.49 7.97
CA ILE A 14 -21.46 11.90 6.56
C ILE A 14 -20.65 13.19 6.43
N SER A 15 -20.91 14.17 7.29
CA SER A 15 -20.15 15.43 7.32
C SER A 15 -18.67 15.17 7.53
N CYS A 16 -18.30 14.33 8.51
CA CYS A 16 -16.91 13.98 8.78
C CYS A 16 -16.22 13.33 7.57
N PHE A 17 -16.87 12.36 6.93
CA PHE A 17 -16.34 11.72 5.73
C PHE A 17 -16.16 12.69 4.56
N LEU A 18 -17.11 13.61 4.38
CA LEU A 18 -17.01 14.63 3.34
C LEU A 18 -15.85 15.59 3.62
N THR A 19 -15.65 15.98 4.88
CA THR A 19 -14.50 16.80 5.28
C THR A 19 -13.18 16.09 5.02
N ILE A 20 -13.07 14.81 5.36
CA ILE A 20 -11.88 13.98 5.06
C ILE A 20 -11.64 13.91 3.55
N PHE A 21 -12.69 13.74 2.75
CA PHE A 21 -12.58 13.71 1.30
C PHE A 21 -12.07 15.03 0.71
N LEU A 22 -12.65 16.15 1.14
CA LEU A 22 -12.20 17.48 0.73
C LEU A 22 -10.75 17.73 1.14
N LEU A 23 -10.38 17.38 2.38
CA LEU A 23 -9.00 17.46 2.86
C LEU A 23 -8.05 16.63 1.97
N THR A 24 -8.44 15.40 1.66
CA THR A 24 -7.65 14.50 0.80
C THR A 24 -7.46 15.09 -0.59
N LEU A 25 -8.53 15.64 -1.19
CA LEU A 25 -8.48 16.32 -2.47
C LEU A 25 -7.58 17.55 -2.45
N THR A 26 -7.68 18.38 -1.40
CA THR A 26 -6.86 19.58 -1.26
C THR A 26 -5.39 19.20 -1.17
N ILE A 27 -5.01 18.24 -0.32
CA ILE A 27 -3.62 17.78 -0.20
C ILE A 27 -3.11 17.23 -1.53
N ASN A 28 -3.96 16.49 -2.26
CA ASN A 28 -3.55 15.88 -3.51
C ASN A 28 -3.39 16.88 -4.66
N LYS A 29 -4.25 17.91 -4.73
CA LYS A 29 -4.32 18.83 -5.87
C LYS A 29 -3.62 20.15 -5.64
N THR A 30 -3.27 20.48 -4.40
CA THR A 30 -2.66 21.76 -4.07
C THR A 30 -1.32 21.54 -3.37
N SER A 31 -0.36 22.43 -3.65
CA SER A 31 0.92 22.48 -2.93
C SER A 31 0.82 23.19 -1.58
N ILE A 32 -0.39 23.40 -1.05
CA ILE A 32 -0.63 24.12 0.21
C ILE A 32 0.02 23.37 1.38
N ILE A 33 0.00 22.04 1.34
CA ILE A 33 0.62 21.20 2.36
C ILE A 33 1.87 20.56 1.76
N ASN A 34 3.01 20.76 2.41
CA ASN A 34 4.24 20.07 2.03
C ASN A 34 4.14 18.59 2.42
N ILE A 35 3.83 17.76 1.43
CA ILE A 35 3.59 16.34 1.61
C ILE A 35 4.86 15.56 1.95
N GLU A 36 6.04 16.05 1.53
CA GLU A 36 7.33 15.39 1.72
C GLU A 36 7.69 15.23 3.19
N ASN A 37 7.37 16.23 4.01
CA ASN A 37 7.74 16.22 5.42
C ASN A 37 6.72 15.52 6.32
N PHE A 38 5.45 15.51 5.90
CA PHE A 38 4.34 15.09 6.75
C PHE A 38 3.88 13.66 6.48
N TYR A 39 3.69 13.31 5.21
CA TYR A 39 3.06 12.06 4.85
C TYR A 39 3.91 10.82 5.19
N PRO A 40 5.25 10.80 5.02
CA PRO A 40 6.05 9.63 5.35
C PRO A 40 5.93 9.19 6.82
N HIS A 41 5.83 10.15 7.75
CA HIS A 41 5.68 9.83 9.17
C HIS A 41 4.34 9.17 9.48
N ILE A 42 3.24 9.72 8.93
CA ILE A 42 1.89 9.14 9.09
C ILE A 42 1.79 7.80 8.39
N TYR A 43 2.35 7.70 7.18
CA TYR A 43 2.36 6.46 6.42
C TYR A 43 3.12 5.36 7.17
N ALA A 44 4.26 5.66 7.80
CA ALA A 44 5.01 4.68 8.60
C ALA A 44 4.18 4.15 9.79
N GLN A 45 3.48 5.03 10.51
CA GLN A 45 2.58 4.62 11.60
C GLN A 45 1.41 3.78 11.08
N TRP A 46 0.75 4.25 10.02
CA TRP A 46 -0.35 3.54 9.37
C TRP A 46 0.06 2.16 8.86
N PHE A 47 1.21 2.08 8.19
CA PHE A 47 1.78 0.84 7.67
C PHE A 47 2.15 -0.13 8.79
N SER A 48 2.68 0.37 9.93
CA SER A 48 2.98 -0.47 11.09
C SER A 48 1.71 -1.14 11.65
N ILE A 49 0.62 -0.36 11.79
CA ILE A 49 -0.68 -0.88 12.26
C ILE A 49 -1.21 -1.94 11.29
N LEU A 50 -1.21 -1.65 9.98
CA LEU A 50 -1.63 -2.61 8.97
C LEU A 50 -0.75 -3.87 9.02
N SER A 51 0.57 -3.70 9.07
CA SER A 51 1.52 -4.83 9.11
C SER A 51 1.25 -5.75 10.30
N TYR A 52 0.96 -5.21 11.48
CA TYR A 52 0.60 -6.04 12.63
C TYR A 52 -0.63 -6.92 12.35
N VAL A 53 -1.67 -6.35 11.73
CA VAL A 53 -2.90 -7.06 11.36
C VAL A 53 -2.64 -8.11 10.28
N PHE A 54 -1.85 -7.77 9.25
CA PHE A 54 -1.64 -8.59 8.05
C PHE A 54 -0.52 -9.64 8.17
N VAL A 55 0.49 -9.43 9.03
CA VAL A 55 1.66 -10.31 9.14
C VAL A 55 1.41 -11.51 10.06
N TYR A 56 0.54 -11.35 11.06
CA TYR A 56 0.32 -12.36 12.10
C TYR A 56 -0.34 -13.66 11.59
N PRO A 57 -1.37 -13.65 10.73
CA PRO A 57 -1.98 -14.89 10.30
C PRO A 57 -1.19 -15.58 9.19
N SER A 58 -1.30 -16.92 9.15
CA SER A 58 -0.80 -17.80 8.10
C SER A 58 -1.64 -17.75 6.82
N ILE A 59 -2.74 -16.99 6.83
CA ILE A 59 -3.68 -16.84 5.72
C ILE A 59 -3.54 -15.42 5.15
N SER A 60 -3.61 -15.30 3.82
CA SER A 60 -3.67 -14.01 3.12
C SER A 60 -4.99 -13.29 3.43
N ILE A 61 -4.97 -12.40 4.43
CA ILE A 61 -6.15 -11.57 4.76
C ILE A 61 -6.54 -10.69 3.55
N GLY A 62 -5.57 -10.28 2.74
CA GLY A 62 -5.83 -9.51 1.52
C GLY A 62 -6.82 -10.23 0.60
N ASP A 63 -6.61 -11.52 0.34
CA ASP A 63 -7.50 -12.32 -0.52
C ASP A 63 -8.90 -12.45 0.07
N ILE A 64 -8.98 -12.62 1.40
CA ILE A 64 -10.26 -12.64 2.11
C ILE A 64 -10.99 -11.30 1.94
N ILE A 65 -10.28 -10.17 2.10
CA ILE A 65 -10.87 -8.83 1.94
C ILE A 65 -11.29 -8.59 0.49
N TYR A 66 -10.46 -8.95 -0.50
CA TYR A 66 -10.77 -8.80 -1.92
C TYR A 66 -12.02 -9.57 -2.34
N PHE A 67 -12.31 -10.69 -1.67
CA PHE A 67 -13.54 -11.44 -1.93
C PHE A 67 -14.74 -10.92 -1.13
N ILE A 68 -14.60 -10.75 0.19
CA ILE A 68 -15.71 -10.40 1.08
C ILE A 68 -16.18 -8.96 0.87
N PHE A 69 -15.27 -8.01 0.68
CA PHE A 69 -15.62 -6.59 0.63
C PHE A 69 -16.52 -6.23 -0.56
N PRO A 70 -16.22 -6.62 -1.82
CA PRO A 70 -17.13 -6.40 -2.94
C PRO A 70 -18.46 -7.13 -2.76
N LEU A 71 -18.44 -8.38 -2.28
CA LEU A 71 -19.66 -9.15 -2.02
C LEU A 71 -20.56 -8.45 -1.00
N PHE A 72 -19.99 -7.94 0.09
CA PHE A 72 -20.70 -7.17 1.09
C PHE A 72 -21.33 -5.90 0.51
N ILE A 73 -20.59 -5.14 -0.32
CA ILE A 73 -21.11 -3.95 -1.01
C ILE A 73 -22.32 -4.31 -1.87
N ILE A 74 -22.23 -5.39 -2.65
CA ILE A 74 -23.30 -5.85 -3.55
C ILE A 74 -24.54 -6.26 -2.74
N ILE A 75 -24.37 -7.12 -1.73
CA ILE A 75 -25.48 -7.58 -0.88
C ILE A 75 -26.15 -6.39 -0.19
N TYR A 76 -25.36 -5.47 0.38
CA TYR A 76 -25.90 -4.29 1.05
C TYR A 76 -26.64 -3.38 0.08
N PHE A 77 -26.12 -3.18 -1.14
CA PHE A 77 -26.76 -2.37 -2.17
C PHE A 77 -28.18 -2.87 -2.50
N PHE A 78 -28.38 -4.19 -2.60
CA PHE A 78 -29.69 -4.78 -2.87
C PHE A 78 -30.66 -4.66 -1.69
N ARG A 79 -30.16 -4.55 -0.45
CA ARG A 79 -30.99 -4.35 0.75
C ARG A 79 -31.51 -2.93 0.93
N ILE A 80 -30.95 -1.95 0.23
CA ILE A 80 -31.42 -0.57 0.32
C ILE A 80 -32.77 -0.46 -0.41
N GLU A 81 -33.83 -0.09 0.29
CA GLU A 81 -35.17 0.02 -0.31
C GLU A 81 -35.37 1.35 -1.04
N ARG A 82 -34.87 2.44 -0.45
CA ARG A 82 -35.11 3.80 -0.95
C ARG A 82 -34.11 4.18 -2.06
N ARG A 83 -34.63 4.64 -3.20
CA ARG A 83 -33.82 5.10 -4.36
C ARG A 83 -32.79 6.16 -3.97
N ARG A 84 -33.19 7.14 -3.15
CA ARG A 84 -32.29 8.21 -2.65
C ARG A 84 -31.10 7.64 -1.87
N ASP A 85 -31.35 6.65 -1.04
CA ASP A 85 -30.32 6.06 -0.20
C ASP A 85 -29.37 5.18 -1.03
N LYS A 86 -29.86 4.54 -2.11
CA LYS A 86 -29.02 3.86 -3.12
C LYS A 86 -28.09 4.84 -3.82
N PHE A 87 -28.60 6.00 -4.22
CA PHE A 87 -27.81 7.04 -4.86
C PHE A 87 -26.68 7.54 -3.94
N TYR A 88 -27.00 7.82 -2.67
CA TYR A 88 -25.97 8.18 -1.69
C TYR A 88 -24.94 7.07 -1.49
N PHE A 89 -25.36 5.81 -1.47
CA PHE A 89 -24.44 4.68 -1.35
C PHE A 89 -23.47 4.59 -2.55
N ILE A 90 -23.99 4.72 -3.77
CA ILE A 90 -23.18 4.68 -5.01
C ILE A 90 -22.12 5.79 -5.02
N ILE A 91 -22.43 6.99 -4.52
CA ILE A 91 -21.46 8.09 -4.44
C ILE A 91 -20.47 7.88 -3.29
N LYS A 92 -20.94 7.36 -2.15
CA LYS A 92 -20.14 7.20 -0.94
C LYS A 92 -19.01 6.17 -1.10
N ILE A 93 -19.27 5.05 -1.78
CA ILE A 93 -18.29 3.96 -1.92
C ILE A 93 -17.01 4.42 -2.65
N PRO A 94 -17.06 5.04 -3.84
CA PRO A 94 -15.88 5.57 -4.52
C PRO A 94 -15.11 6.60 -3.68
N ILE A 95 -15.83 7.47 -2.94
CA ILE A 95 -15.20 8.47 -2.06
C ILE A 95 -14.38 7.78 -0.95
N ILE A 96 -14.94 6.74 -0.32
CA ILE A 96 -14.22 5.97 0.71
C ILE A 96 -12.99 5.30 0.11
N ILE A 97 -13.15 4.64 -1.04
CA ILE A 97 -12.05 3.96 -1.73
C ILE A 97 -10.95 4.97 -2.09
N TYR A 98 -11.33 6.14 -2.61
CA TYR A 98 -10.41 7.22 -2.94
C TYR A 98 -9.62 7.68 -1.70
N CYS A 99 -10.31 8.01 -0.60
CA CYS A 99 -9.64 8.46 0.62
C CYS A 99 -8.71 7.36 1.16
N PHE A 100 -9.22 6.13 1.27
CA PHE A 100 -8.44 5.00 1.77
C PHE A 100 -7.19 4.77 0.94
N PHE A 101 -7.30 4.83 -0.39
CA PHE A 101 -6.16 4.72 -1.29
C PHE A 101 -5.12 5.82 -1.05
N TYR A 102 -5.51 7.10 -1.02
CA TYR A 102 -4.57 8.20 -0.85
C TYR A 102 -3.85 8.18 0.50
N TRP A 103 -4.60 7.99 1.58
CA TRP A 103 -4.01 7.90 2.92
C TRP A 103 -3.17 6.63 3.10
N SER A 104 -3.58 5.50 2.51
CA SER A 104 -2.80 4.27 2.60
C SER A 104 -1.57 4.26 1.73
N TRP A 105 -1.57 4.89 0.56
CA TRP A 105 -0.38 4.89 -0.29
C TRP A 105 -0.35 6.00 -1.36
N GLY A 106 -1.50 6.46 -1.84
CA GLY A 106 -1.59 7.32 -3.02
C GLY A 106 -0.82 8.64 -2.91
N PHE A 107 -0.62 9.18 -1.71
CA PHE A 107 0.23 10.36 -1.53
C PHE A 107 1.72 10.12 -1.78
N ASN A 108 2.21 8.87 -1.78
CA ASN A 108 3.58 8.55 -2.17
C ASN A 108 3.88 8.95 -3.63
N TYR A 109 2.86 8.99 -4.51
CA TYR A 109 3.03 9.46 -5.89
C TYR A 109 3.34 10.96 -5.99
N ASN A 110 3.03 11.71 -4.94
CA ASN A 110 3.28 13.16 -4.89
C ASN A 110 4.63 13.46 -4.23
N LEU A 111 5.31 12.45 -3.66
CA LEU A 111 6.66 12.60 -3.14
C LEU A 111 7.64 12.63 -4.31
N LYS A 112 8.65 13.49 -4.21
CA LYS A 112 9.77 13.44 -5.15
C LYS A 112 10.44 12.08 -5.04
N SER A 113 10.44 11.33 -6.13
CA SER A 113 11.13 10.04 -6.16
C SER A 113 12.64 10.28 -6.09
N GLU A 114 13.37 9.48 -5.31
CA GLU A 114 14.84 9.42 -5.41
C GLU A 114 15.30 9.10 -6.85
N LEU A 115 14.45 8.39 -7.62
CA LEU A 115 14.69 8.13 -9.04
C LEU A 115 14.69 9.40 -9.90
N GLU A 116 14.05 10.49 -9.47
CA GLU A 116 14.13 11.75 -10.22
C GLU A 116 15.54 12.33 -10.21
N LEU A 117 16.30 12.16 -9.13
CA LEU A 117 17.73 12.53 -9.08
C LEU A 117 18.55 11.62 -10.00
N LEU A 118 18.16 10.36 -10.17
CA LEU A 118 18.82 9.44 -11.09
C LEU A 118 18.50 9.76 -12.56
N LYS A 119 17.34 10.36 -12.86
CA LYS A 119 16.97 10.81 -14.22
C LYS A 119 17.74 12.03 -14.69
N THR A 120 18.30 12.82 -13.78
CA THR A 120 19.12 13.99 -14.12
C THR A 120 20.59 13.65 -14.37
N ASN A 121 21.02 12.43 -14.03
CA ASN A 121 22.39 11.99 -14.27
C ASN A 121 22.53 11.49 -15.70
N GLU A 122 23.43 12.10 -16.47
CA GLU A 122 23.88 11.55 -17.74
C GLU A 122 24.89 10.44 -17.46
N TYR A 123 24.62 9.23 -17.96
CA TYR A 123 25.53 8.09 -17.85
C TYR A 123 26.18 7.81 -19.20
N SER A 124 27.49 7.61 -19.21
CA SER A 124 28.22 7.15 -20.39
C SER A 124 27.87 5.69 -20.73
N LYS A 125 28.11 5.29 -21.98
CA LYS A 125 27.90 3.89 -22.40
C LYS A 125 28.84 2.95 -21.64
N GLU A 126 30.04 3.42 -21.33
CA GLU A 126 31.08 2.69 -20.62
C GLU A 126 30.68 2.41 -19.16
N GLU A 127 30.09 3.40 -18.48
CA GLU A 127 29.55 3.23 -17.12
C GLU A 127 28.37 2.25 -17.09
N LEU A 128 27.46 2.36 -18.06
CA LEU A 128 26.34 1.42 -18.18
C LEU A 128 26.84 0.00 -18.48
N TYR A 129 27.81 -0.15 -19.38
CA TYR A 129 28.40 -1.44 -19.74
C TYR A 129 29.12 -2.07 -18.55
N SER A 130 29.99 -1.32 -17.87
CA SER A 130 30.73 -1.81 -16.70
C SER A 130 29.81 -2.17 -15.54
N THR A 131 28.79 -1.34 -15.27
CA THR A 131 27.76 -1.62 -14.25
C THR A 131 26.97 -2.88 -14.59
N THR A 132 26.58 -3.04 -15.85
CA THR A 132 25.87 -4.24 -16.31
C THR A 132 26.73 -5.49 -16.15
N GLN A 133 28.01 -5.43 -16.55
CA GLN A 133 28.94 -6.54 -16.39
C GLN A 133 29.17 -6.91 -14.91
N TYR A 134 29.26 -5.91 -14.03
CA TYR A 134 29.35 -6.13 -12.59
C TYR A 134 28.15 -6.92 -12.07
N TYR A 135 26.92 -6.51 -12.41
CA TYR A 135 25.71 -7.19 -11.95
C TYR A 135 25.50 -8.56 -12.61
N ILE A 136 25.90 -8.75 -13.87
CA ILE A 136 25.91 -10.07 -14.51
C ILE A 136 26.82 -11.01 -13.72
N LYS A 137 28.05 -10.59 -13.43
CA LYS A 137 29.00 -11.39 -12.67
C LYS A 137 28.47 -11.70 -11.28
N LYS A 138 28.01 -10.68 -10.54
CA LYS A 138 27.46 -10.86 -9.20
C LYS A 138 26.27 -11.82 -9.17
N THR A 139 25.36 -11.71 -10.15
CA THR A 139 24.19 -12.58 -10.24
C THR A 139 24.59 -14.03 -10.54
N ASN A 140 25.51 -14.24 -11.48
CA ASN A 140 26.02 -15.57 -11.81
C ASN A 140 26.78 -16.21 -10.65
N ASP A 141 27.62 -15.44 -9.96
CA ASP A 141 28.34 -15.89 -8.76
C ASP A 141 27.35 -16.29 -7.67
N LEU A 142 26.27 -15.52 -7.48
CA LEU A 142 25.22 -15.83 -6.50
C LEU A 142 24.47 -17.12 -6.87
N GLN A 143 24.12 -17.27 -8.15
CA GLN A 143 23.47 -18.47 -8.68
C GLN A 143 24.30 -19.72 -8.38
N ILE A 144 25.58 -19.71 -8.75
CA ILE A 144 26.51 -20.82 -8.48
C ILE A 144 26.65 -21.05 -6.98
N THR A 145 26.71 -20.00 -6.17
CA THR A 145 26.80 -20.13 -4.70
C THR A 145 25.58 -20.84 -4.11
N LEU A 146 24.38 -20.55 -4.62
CA LEU A 146 23.13 -21.07 -4.08
C LEU A 146 22.77 -22.45 -4.62
N SER A 147 22.84 -22.68 -5.93
CA SER A 147 22.47 -23.97 -6.55
C SER A 147 23.66 -24.92 -6.73
N LYS A 148 24.90 -24.47 -6.48
CA LYS A 148 26.14 -25.20 -6.79
C LYS A 148 26.30 -25.51 -8.29
N SER A 149 25.53 -24.84 -9.15
CA SER A 149 25.45 -25.08 -10.58
C SER A 149 25.12 -23.79 -11.35
N SER A 150 25.58 -23.66 -12.59
CA SER A 150 25.24 -22.51 -13.44
C SER A 150 23.89 -22.68 -14.15
N GLN A 151 23.35 -23.90 -14.19
CA GLN A 151 22.15 -24.23 -14.98
C GLN A 151 20.97 -24.69 -14.11
N ASP A 152 21.25 -25.29 -12.96
CA ASP A 152 20.19 -25.83 -12.12
C ASP A 152 19.49 -24.70 -11.36
N LYS A 153 18.17 -24.82 -11.27
CA LYS A 153 17.35 -23.91 -10.48
C LYS A 153 17.80 -23.95 -9.02
N VAL A 154 17.85 -22.78 -8.36
CA VAL A 154 18.01 -22.72 -6.91
C VAL A 154 16.77 -23.32 -6.25
N GLU A 155 16.96 -24.41 -5.53
CA GLU A 155 15.92 -25.05 -4.72
C GLU A 155 16.11 -24.67 -3.26
N SER A 156 15.01 -24.27 -2.62
CA SER A 156 14.98 -23.99 -1.19
C SER A 156 14.21 -25.10 -0.49
N ASN A 157 14.83 -25.68 0.53
CA ASN A 157 14.17 -26.63 1.43
C ASN A 157 13.31 -25.92 2.49
N LEU A 158 13.31 -24.58 2.50
CA LEU A 158 12.53 -23.78 3.43
C LEU A 158 11.09 -23.65 2.92
N SER A 159 10.14 -23.87 3.82
CA SER A 159 8.75 -23.46 3.60
C SER A 159 8.65 -21.94 3.43
N PHE A 160 7.57 -21.48 2.80
CA PHE A 160 7.28 -20.05 2.65
C PHE A 160 7.34 -19.28 3.98
N TYR A 161 6.84 -19.88 5.06
CA TYR A 161 6.88 -19.27 6.40
C TYR A 161 8.30 -19.09 6.93
N GLN A 162 9.18 -20.07 6.70
CA GLN A 162 10.58 -19.97 7.09
C GLN A 162 11.31 -18.91 6.26
N VAL A 163 11.08 -18.87 4.94
CA VAL A 163 11.64 -17.81 4.08
C VAL A 163 11.19 -16.43 4.55
N LYS A 164 9.91 -16.26 4.86
CA LYS A 164 9.37 -15.01 5.41
C LYS A 164 10.10 -14.60 6.70
N ASN A 165 10.31 -15.53 7.62
CA ASN A 165 10.99 -15.25 8.89
C ASN A 165 12.47 -14.90 8.68
N GLU A 166 13.18 -15.61 7.81
CA GLU A 166 14.57 -15.29 7.46
C GLU A 166 14.68 -13.90 6.83
N CYS A 167 13.74 -13.52 5.96
CA CYS A 167 13.67 -12.16 5.41
C CYS A 167 13.46 -11.12 6.50
N ILE A 168 12.50 -11.33 7.40
CA ILE A 168 12.24 -10.42 8.53
C ILE A 168 13.50 -10.28 9.40
N ASN A 169 14.17 -11.37 9.72
CA ASN A 169 15.39 -11.37 10.54
C ASN A 169 16.54 -10.65 9.83
N SER A 170 16.70 -10.87 8.52
CA SER A 170 17.72 -10.20 7.71
C SER A 170 17.51 -8.69 7.67
N ILE A 171 16.26 -8.24 7.52
CA ILE A 171 15.90 -6.82 7.53
C ILE A 171 16.19 -6.20 8.90
N LYS A 172 15.81 -6.88 10.00
CA LYS A 172 16.11 -6.43 11.37
C LYS A 172 17.62 -6.26 11.60
N LYS A 173 18.42 -7.22 11.11
CA LYS A 173 19.89 -7.20 11.25
C LYS A 173 20.54 -6.02 10.53
N VAL A 174 19.98 -5.58 9.40
CA VAL A 174 20.48 -4.42 8.64
C VAL A 174 20.05 -3.10 9.26
N ILE A 175 18.84 -3.04 9.83
CA ILE A 175 18.25 -1.80 10.36
C ILE A 175 18.60 -1.55 11.84
N GLY A 176 19.16 -2.54 12.55
CA GLY A 176 19.70 -2.37 13.91
C GLY A 176 18.65 -2.33 15.02
N PHE A 177 17.67 -3.24 14.97
CA PHE A 177 16.74 -3.52 16.08
C PHE A 177 16.93 -4.94 16.61
#